data_AF-A0A832IJB0-F1
#
_entry.id   AF-A0A832IJB0-F1
#
_cell.length_a   1.000
_cell.length_b   1.000
_cell.length_c   1.000
_cell.angle_alpha   90.00
_cell.angle_beta   90.00
_cell.angle_gamma   90.00
#
_symmetry.space_group_name_H-M   'P 1'
#
loop_
_entity.id
_entity.type
_entity.pdbx_description
1 polymer ?
#
loop_
_entity_poly.entity_id
_entity_poly.type
_entity_poly.pdbx_seq_one_letter_code
_entity_poly.pdbx_strand_id
1 'polypeptide(L)'
;MGFGGSVSAMISSLKNNKRSRASTFEKLKKYEKSTYKKELIEKKATPQQLKEIRERLQKENKRRRIKTIAVMVIFAIVLVALLLLFNVAKF
;
A
#
# COMPACT_ATOMS: atom_id res chain seq x y z
N MET A 1 -40.84 -10.61 -26.15
CA MET A 1 -40.96 -9.86 -24.88
C MET A 1 -42.37 -9.27 -24.81
N GLY A 2 -43.26 -9.85 -24.00
CA GLY A 2 -44.67 -9.43 -23.90
C GLY A 2 -44.97 -8.68 -22.60
N PHE A 3 -46.18 -8.12 -22.51
CA PHE A 3 -46.69 -7.36 -21.36
C PHE A 3 -46.53 -8.09 -20.00
N GLY A 4 -46.70 -9.41 -19.96
CA GLY A 4 -46.48 -10.19 -18.74
C GLY A 4 -45.02 -10.22 -18.26
N GLY A 5 -44.05 -10.10 -19.18
CA GLY A 5 -42.62 -10.03 -18.87
C GLY A 5 -42.21 -8.67 -18.32
N SER A 6 -42.74 -7.57 -18.88
CA SER A 6 -42.49 -6.22 -18.38
C SER A 6 -43.11 -5.98 -17.00
N VAL A 7 -44.33 -6.47 -16.76
CA VAL A 7 -44.97 -6.42 -15.43
C VAL A 7 -44.20 -7.26 -14.41
N SER A 8 -43.73 -8.46 -14.78
CA SER A 8 -42.93 -9.31 -13.87
C SER A 8 -41.58 -8.66 -13.51
N ALA A 9 -40.94 -7.98 -14.46
CA ALA A 9 -39.72 -7.21 -14.22
C ALA A 9 -39.98 -6.00 -13.30
N MET A 10 -41.13 -5.33 -13.47
CA MET A 10 -41.55 -4.22 -12.61
C MET A 10 -41.81 -4.68 -11.17
N ILE A 11 -42.57 -5.77 -11.00
CA ILE A 11 -42.86 -6.37 -9.68
C ILE A 11 -41.54 -6.77 -8.99
N SER A 12 -40.61 -7.38 -9.72
CA SER A 12 -39.30 -7.78 -9.19
C SER A 12 -38.46 -6.57 -8.77
N SER A 13 -38.48 -5.49 -9.55
CA SER A 13 -37.77 -4.24 -9.23
C SER A 13 -38.34 -3.57 -7.98
N LEU A 14 -39.67 -3.49 -7.87
CA LEU A 14 -40.35 -2.96 -6.68
C LEU A 14 -40.05 -3.78 -5.43
N LYS A 15 -40.07 -5.11 -5.54
CA LYS A 15 -39.73 -6.02 -4.43
C LYS A 15 -38.28 -5.86 -3.98
N ASN A 16 -37.35 -5.71 -4.93
CA ASN A 16 -35.93 -5.55 -4.65
C ASN A 16 -35.58 -4.18 -4.06
N ASN A 17 -36.31 -3.13 -4.44
CA ASN A 17 -36.15 -1.76 -3.93
C ASN A 17 -36.82 -1.57 -2.57
N LYS A 18 -37.96 -2.23 -2.31
CA LYS A 18 -38.64 -2.21 -0.99
C LYS A 18 -37.88 -2.99 0.09
N ARG A 19 -36.87 -3.78 -0.28
CA ARG A 19 -36.07 -4.55 0.68
C ARG A 19 -35.37 -3.61 1.66
N SER A 20 -35.65 -3.75 2.95
CA SER A 20 -34.87 -3.08 4.00
C SER A 20 -33.42 -3.55 3.92
N ARG A 21 -32.52 -2.63 3.56
CA ARG A 21 -31.07 -2.86 3.49
C ARG A 21 -30.43 -1.92 4.50
N ALA A 22 -29.56 -2.47 5.35
CA ALA A 22 -28.76 -1.63 6.21
C ALA A 22 -27.93 -0.66 5.35
N SER A 23 -28.09 0.65 5.64
CA SER A 23 -27.34 1.69 4.93
C SER A 23 -25.84 1.47 5.14
N THR A 24 -25.02 1.86 4.17
CA THR A 24 -23.55 1.83 4.31
C THR A 24 -23.12 2.58 5.58
N PHE A 25 -23.81 3.67 5.94
CA PHE A 25 -23.58 4.41 7.17
C PHE A 25 -23.97 3.62 8.44
N GLU A 26 -25.04 2.83 8.41
CA GLU A 26 -25.42 1.96 9.53
C GLU A 26 -24.43 0.82 9.72
N LYS A 27 -23.89 0.28 8.62
CA LYS A 27 -22.81 -0.72 8.67
C LYS A 27 -21.55 -0.09 9.28
N LEU A 28 -21.16 1.10 8.83
CA LEU A 28 -19.99 1.81 9.36
C LEU A 28 -20.13 2.17 10.85
N LYS A 29 -21.32 2.59 11.31
CA LYS A 29 -21.59 2.84 12.74
C LYS A 29 -21.36 1.60 13.62
N LYS A 30 -21.56 0.39 13.10
CA LYS A 30 -21.25 -0.86 13.82
C LYS A 30 -19.75 -1.13 13.92
N TYR A 31 -18.95 -0.63 12.97
CA TYR A 31 -17.49 -0.76 12.97
C TYR A 31 -16.77 0.33 13.78
N GLU A 32 -17.44 1.45 14.08
CA GLU A 32 -16.86 2.59 14.80
C GLU A 32 -16.64 2.32 16.31
N LYS A 33 -17.22 1.23 16.85
CA LYS A 33 -17.11 0.85 18.27
C LYS A 33 -16.24 -0.38 18.52
N SER A 34 -15.24 -0.65 17.68
CA SER A 34 -14.06 -1.32 18.24
C SER A 34 -13.38 -0.29 19.13
N THR A 35 -13.73 -0.30 20.42
CA THR A 35 -12.95 0.42 21.44
C THR A 35 -11.52 -0.08 21.27
N TYR A 36 -10.70 0.71 20.57
CA TYR A 36 -9.27 0.52 20.57
C TYR A 36 -8.92 0.65 22.05
N LYS A 37 -8.72 -0.49 22.72
CA LYS A 37 -8.25 -0.50 24.09
C LYS A 37 -6.92 0.23 24.03
N LYS A 38 -6.95 1.53 24.35
CA LYS A 38 -5.82 2.27 24.88
C LYS A 38 -5.51 1.68 26.25
N GLU A 39 -5.28 0.38 26.33
CA GLU A 39 -4.28 -0.13 27.24
C GLU A 39 -3.02 0.52 26.71
N LEU A 40 -2.72 1.70 27.28
CA LEU A 40 -1.56 2.47 26.94
C LEU A 40 -0.43 1.47 26.97
N ILE A 41 0.18 1.23 25.81
CA ILE A 41 1.43 0.50 25.74
C ILE A 41 2.44 1.46 26.38
N GLU A 42 2.43 1.51 27.72
CA GLU A 42 3.46 2.14 28.55
C GLU A 42 4.76 1.34 28.50
N LYS A 43 4.88 0.42 27.55
CA LYS A 43 6.14 -0.22 27.19
C LYS A 43 6.99 0.77 26.41
N LYS A 44 7.39 1.87 27.06
CA LYS A 44 8.44 2.75 26.57
C LYS A 44 9.72 1.92 26.51
N ALA A 45 10.32 1.83 25.32
CA ALA A 45 11.61 1.17 25.16
C ALA A 45 12.61 1.85 26.10
N THR A 46 13.36 1.07 26.87
CA THR A 46 14.43 1.62 27.72
C THR A 46 15.45 2.37 26.84
N PRO A 47 16.11 3.41 27.36
CA PRO A 47 17.10 4.17 26.58
C PRO A 47 18.22 3.28 26.00
N GLN A 48 18.52 2.15 26.66
CA GLN A 48 19.45 1.13 26.16
C GLN A 48 18.90 0.42 24.91
N GLN A 49 17.63 -0.02 24.94
CA GLN A 49 16.98 -0.65 23.78
C GLN A 49 16.91 0.32 22.58
N LEU A 50 16.62 1.60 22.82
CA LEU A 50 16.61 2.61 21.78
C LEU A 50 18.00 2.82 21.17
N LYS A 51 19.06 2.82 21.98
CA LYS A 51 20.45 2.90 21.50
C LYS A 51 20.81 1.70 20.64
N GLU A 52 20.49 0.48 21.09
CA GLU A 52 20.74 -0.73 20.32
C GLU A 52 20.01 -0.72 18.97
N ILE A 53 18.73 -0.35 18.95
CA ILE A 53 17.95 -0.25 17.71
C ILE A 53 18.59 0.77 16.77
N ARG A 54 18.99 1.93 17.30
CA ARG A 54 19.64 2.99 16.52
C ARG A 54 20.95 2.51 15.90
N GLU A 55 21.78 1.81 16.66
CA GLU A 55 23.05 1.28 16.16
C GLU A 55 22.86 0.19 15.11
N ARG A 56 21.92 -0.73 15.31
CA ARG A 56 21.58 -1.77 14.34
C ARG A 56 21.11 -1.15 13.02
N LEU A 57 20.17 -0.19 13.09
CA LEU A 57 19.68 0.54 11.91
C LEU A 57 20.78 1.29 11.18
N GLN A 58 21.69 1.96 11.91
CA GLN A 58 22.82 2.65 11.28
C GLN A 58 23.77 1.68 10.55
N LYS A 59 24.06 0.52 11.13
CA LYS A 59 24.90 -0.52 10.49
C LYS A 59 24.24 -1.06 9.23
N GLU A 60 22.94 -1.35 9.28
CA GLU A 60 22.18 -1.82 8.12
C GLU A 60 22.10 -0.76 7.01
N ASN A 61 21.82 0.49 7.38
CA ASN A 61 21.76 1.60 6.42
C ASN A 61 23.11 1.86 5.75
N LYS A 62 24.23 1.75 6.49
CA LYS A 62 25.57 1.84 5.88
C LYS A 62 25.79 0.73 4.85
N ARG A 63 25.44 -0.52 5.18
CA ARG A 63 25.56 -1.66 4.25
C ARG A 63 24.67 -1.49 3.02
N ARG A 64 23.41 -1.07 3.20
CA ARG A 64 22.49 -0.78 2.09
C ARG A 64 23.04 0.35 1.21
N ARG A 65 23.50 1.45 1.80
CA ARG A 65 24.05 2.60 1.08
C ARG A 65 25.25 2.21 0.22
N ILE A 66 26.19 1.42 0.74
CA ILE A 66 27.35 0.94 -0.03
C ILE A 66 26.90 0.10 -1.23
N LYS A 67 25.97 -0.84 -1.03
CA LYS A 67 25.42 -1.64 -2.13
C LYS A 67 24.71 -0.78 -3.19
N THR A 68 23.89 0.16 -2.75
CA THR A 68 23.17 1.08 -3.65
C THR A 68 24.14 1.95 -4.45
N ILE A 69 25.20 2.48 -3.82
CA ILE A 69 26.24 3.25 -4.52
C ILE A 69 26.97 2.37 -5.54
N ALA A 70 27.35 1.15 -5.18
CA ALA A 70 28.04 0.24 -6.09
C ALA A 70 27.19 -0.05 -7.35
N VAL A 71 25.90 -0.33 -7.18
CA VAL A 71 24.98 -0.55 -8.31
C VAL A 71 24.86 0.70 -9.17
N MET A 72 24.73 1.90 -8.57
CA MET A 72 24.67 3.16 -9.33
C MET A 72 25.93 3.43 -10.13
N VAL A 73 27.11 3.15 -9.56
CA VAL A 73 28.40 3.33 -10.27
C VAL A 73 28.50 2.39 -11.45
N ILE A 74 28.18 1.10 -11.27
CA ILE A 74 28.19 0.12 -12.36
C ILE A 74 27.23 0.55 -13.47
N PHE A 75 26.01 0.97 -13.10
CA PHE A 75 25.02 1.46 -14.06
C PHE A 75 25.52 2.68 -14.85
N ALA A 76 26.15 3.65 -14.18
CA ALA A 76 26.72 4.82 -14.83
C ALA A 76 27.83 4.44 -15.83
N ILE A 77 28.71 3.50 -15.47
CA ILE A 77 29.78 3.00 -16.36
C ILE A 77 29.17 2.37 -17.61
N VAL A 78 28.14 1.53 -17.45
CA VAL A 78 27.46 0.88 -18.58
C VAL A 78 26.83 1.93 -19.50
N LEU A 79 26.15 2.94 -18.95
CA LEU A 79 25.57 4.01 -19.75
C LEU A 79 26.63 4.78 -20.56
N VAL A 80 27.75 5.14 -19.93
CA VAL A 80 28.84 5.84 -20.61
C VAL A 80 29.43 4.96 -21.72
N ALA A 81 29.64 3.67 -21.46
CA ALA A 81 30.14 2.74 -22.47
C ALA A 81 29.20 2.62 -23.69
N LEU A 82 27.88 2.53 -23.45
CA LEU A 82 26.88 2.49 -24.51
C LEU A 82 26.85 3.80 -25.33
N LEU A 83 26.96 4.95 -24.68
CA LEU A 83 27.03 6.24 -25.37
C LEU A 83 28.28 6.35 -26.25
N LEU A 84 29.43 5.89 -25.77
CA LEU A 84 30.67 5.87 -26.55
C LEU A 84 30.55 4.93 -27.75
N LEU A 85 30.03 3.71 -27.56
CA LEU A 85 29.80 2.77 -28.66
C LEU A 85 28.85 3.34 -29.72
N PHE A 86 27.75 3.98 -29.29
CA PHE A 86 26.81 4.62 -30.19
C PHE A 86 27.44 5.78 -30.98
N ASN A 87 28.28 6.59 -30.33
CA ASN A 87 28.98 7.69 -30.99
C ASN A 87 30.00 7.19 -32.02
N VAL A 88 30.74 6.12 -31.71
CA VAL A 88 31.70 5.48 -32.62
C VAL A 88 30.98 4.81 -33.80
N ALA A 89 29.86 4.14 -33.57
CA ALA A 89 29.09 3.48 -34.63
C ALA A 89 28.36 4.44 -35.58
N LYS A 90 28.30 5.73 -35.23
CA LYS A 90 27.69 6.80 -36.05
C LYS A 90 28.69 7.48 -36.99
N PHE A 91 29.99 7.25 -36.80
CA PHE A 91 31.08 7.68 -37.69
C PHE A 91 31.45 6.55 -38.65
#